data_AF-V7BEW2-F1
#
_entry.id   AF-V7BEW2-F1
#
_cell.length_a   1.000
_cell.length_b   1.000
_cell.length_c   1.000
_cell.angle_alpha   90.00
_cell.angle_beta   90.00
_cell.angle_gamma   90.00
#
_symmetry.space_group_name_H-M   'P 1'
#
loop_
_entity.id
_entity.type
_entity.pdbx_description
1 polymer ?
#
loop_
_entity_poly.entity_id
_entity_poly.type
_entity_poly.pdbx_seq_one_letter_code
_entity_poly.pdbx_strand_id
1 'polypeptide(L)'
;MTGIVSEESRVGKSVEGISNGQRCQYGEALAEWRSSEQVENGITSTSPPYWDSDDGDDGPKPSELFGRYTWKIEKFSQINKRELRSSPFEVGGYKWYILIYPQGCDVCNHLSLFLCVANHDKLLPGWSHFAQFTIAVVNKEPKKSKYSDTLHRFWKKEHDWGWKKFMELSKVYDGFVDTSDNLIIKAQVQVIREKSERPFRCLDCQYRRELVRVYLTNVEQICRRFVEERRSKLGKLIEDKARWSSFFSFWREIDQTSKRHMSREKTDVILKVVVKHFFIEKEVTSTLVMDSLHSGLKALEGQTKNQKAKVKLLDSEEIPAPIVHVEKDMFVLVDDVLLLLERVAVEPLPPKDEKCPQNRTK
;
A
#
# COMPACT_ATOMS: atom_id res chain seq x y z
N MET A 1 49.37 5.26 65.76
CA MET A 1 50.65 5.87 65.34
C MET A 1 51.26 4.95 64.29
N THR A 2 51.56 5.49 63.10
CA THR A 2 52.65 5.12 62.17
C THR A 2 52.87 3.63 61.86
N GLY A 3 52.89 3.13 60.61
CA GLY A 3 53.04 3.71 59.27
C GLY A 3 52.81 2.59 58.24
N ILE A 4 52.45 2.90 56.98
CA ILE A 4 53.33 3.23 55.83
C ILE A 4 53.42 2.01 54.87
N VAL A 5 52.71 2.05 53.72
CA VAL A 5 53.24 2.17 52.31
C VAL A 5 53.52 0.79 51.69
N SER A 6 53.22 0.40 50.43
CA SER A 6 52.76 0.98 49.15
C SER A 6 52.03 -0.14 48.35
N GLU A 7 51.04 0.14 47.48
CA GLU A 7 51.15 0.26 45.99
C GLU A 7 52.24 -0.64 45.35
N GLU A 8 52.08 -1.36 44.25
CA GLU A 8 51.20 -1.39 43.08
C GLU A 8 51.61 -2.70 42.36
N SER A 9 50.79 -3.49 41.66
CA SER A 9 50.63 -3.40 40.20
C SER A 9 50.34 -4.81 39.62
N ARG A 10 49.51 -4.80 38.56
CA ARG A 10 49.44 -5.74 37.42
C ARG A 10 49.44 -7.26 37.69
N VAL A 11 48.30 -7.89 37.41
CA VAL A 11 48.21 -9.33 37.11
C VAL A 11 47.72 -9.54 35.68
N GLY A 12 48.47 -10.36 34.94
CA GLY A 12 48.08 -10.93 33.65
C GLY A 12 47.46 -12.32 33.80
N LYS A 13 46.50 -12.59 32.90
CA LYS A 13 46.14 -13.86 32.22
C LYS A 13 46.27 -15.22 32.96
N SER A 14 45.08 -15.80 33.19
CA SER A 14 44.55 -17.00 32.50
C SER A 14 44.38 -18.33 33.28
N VAL A 15 43.23 -18.96 32.99
CA VAL A 15 42.86 -20.40 32.98
C VAL A 15 42.08 -20.97 34.20
N GLU A 16 40.79 -21.21 33.91
CA GLU A 16 39.85 -22.30 34.28
C GLU A 16 39.42 -22.58 35.73
N GLY A 17 38.11 -22.83 35.88
CA GLY A 17 37.60 -23.69 36.96
C GLY A 17 36.19 -23.45 37.53
N ILE A 18 35.14 -23.43 36.70
CA ILE A 18 33.82 -24.08 36.92
C ILE A 18 33.04 -23.82 38.25
N SER A 19 31.90 -23.12 38.20
CA SER A 19 30.53 -23.71 38.29
C SER A 19 29.40 -22.72 38.66
N ASN A 20 28.35 -22.78 37.84
CA ASN A 20 26.91 -22.62 38.11
C ASN A 20 26.30 -21.30 38.64
N GLY A 21 25.72 -20.56 37.69
CA GLY A 21 24.52 -19.74 37.87
C GLY A 21 23.83 -19.55 36.51
N GLN A 22 22.62 -20.09 36.37
CA GLN A 22 21.90 -20.32 35.11
C GLN A 22 21.68 -19.08 34.22
N ARG A 23 21.99 -19.28 32.94
CA ARG A 23 21.68 -18.49 31.75
C ARG A 23 20.23 -18.74 31.32
N CYS A 24 19.48 -17.68 31.00
CA CYS A 24 18.47 -17.71 29.94
C CYS A 24 18.55 -16.40 29.15
N GLN A 25 19.25 -16.47 28.02
CA GLN A 25 19.26 -15.46 26.98
C GLN A 25 17.86 -15.45 26.33
N TYR A 26 17.21 -14.29 26.32
CA TYR A 26 16.05 -14.02 25.48
C TYR A 26 16.52 -13.07 24.37
N GLY A 27 17.18 -13.65 23.37
CA GLY A 27 17.54 -13.02 22.11
C GLY A 27 17.20 -14.00 21.00
N GLU A 28 16.63 -13.49 19.91
CA GLU A 28 16.29 -14.22 18.66
C GLU A 28 15.07 -15.15 18.71
N ALA A 29 13.87 -14.57 18.63
CA ALA A 29 12.67 -15.24 18.08
C ALA A 29 11.61 -14.24 17.55
N LEU A 30 12.03 -13.10 16.98
CA LEU A 30 11.11 -12.01 16.58
C LEU A 30 11.31 -11.47 15.16
N ALA A 31 11.97 -12.23 14.29
CA ALA A 31 12.18 -11.88 12.89
C ALA A 31 11.73 -13.03 11.97
N GLU A 32 10.42 -13.13 11.69
CA GLU A 32 9.97 -13.87 10.49
C GLU A 32 8.58 -13.40 10.03
N TRP A 33 8.55 -12.15 9.56
CA TRP A 33 7.44 -11.61 8.78
C TRP A 33 7.99 -11.17 7.44
N ARG A 34 7.87 -12.02 6.42
CA ARG A 34 8.36 -11.79 5.03
C ARG A 34 9.71 -11.05 4.97
N SER A 35 10.62 -11.38 5.88
CA SER A 35 12.00 -10.92 5.83
C SER A 35 12.77 -11.96 5.05
N SER A 36 12.91 -11.72 3.75
CA SER A 36 14.13 -12.11 3.07
C SER A 36 14.82 -10.80 2.79
N GLU A 37 15.63 -10.35 3.75
CA GLU A 37 16.76 -9.51 3.45
C GLU A 37 17.79 -10.39 2.73
N GLN A 38 17.67 -10.44 1.41
CA GLN A 38 18.79 -10.74 0.53
C GLN A 38 18.82 -9.62 -0.51
N VAL A 39 19.64 -8.62 -0.16
CA VAL A 39 20.63 -7.95 -1.01
C VAL A 39 20.42 -8.09 -2.52
N GLU A 40 20.22 -6.92 -3.13
CA GLU A 40 20.65 -6.51 -4.47
C GLU A 40 20.81 -7.60 -5.54
N ASN A 41 19.91 -7.56 -6.53
CA ASN A 41 20.37 -7.57 -7.91
C ASN A 41 19.95 -6.23 -8.51
N GLY A 42 20.96 -5.46 -8.93
CA GLY A 42 20.87 -4.06 -9.33
C GLY A 42 20.01 -3.83 -10.57
N ILE A 43 18.71 -3.65 -10.35
CA ILE A 43 17.82 -2.98 -11.29
C ILE A 43 17.39 -1.70 -10.58
N THR A 44 17.84 -0.56 -11.09
CA THR A 44 17.39 0.76 -10.66
C THR A 44 15.88 0.83 -10.88
N SER A 45 15.12 0.79 -9.78
CA SER A 45 13.70 1.05 -9.84
C SER A 45 13.51 2.48 -10.32
N THR A 46 12.78 2.66 -11.43
CA THR A 46 12.37 3.98 -11.97
C THR A 46 11.32 4.68 -11.10
N SER A 47 10.98 4.09 -9.94
CA SER A 47 10.04 4.68 -9.00
C SER A 47 10.73 5.78 -8.19
N PRO A 48 10.13 6.98 -8.08
CA PRO A 48 10.68 8.05 -7.25
C PRO A 48 10.92 7.58 -5.80
N PRO A 49 11.98 8.09 -5.13
CA PRO A 49 12.22 7.79 -3.72
C PRO A 49 10.98 8.12 -2.88
N TYR A 50 10.62 7.21 -1.97
CA TYR A 50 9.48 7.37 -1.08
C TYR A 50 9.73 8.52 -0.10
N TRP A 51 9.04 9.64 -0.32
CA TRP A 51 9.11 10.81 0.56
C TRP A 51 8.35 10.52 1.86
N ASP A 52 9.08 10.18 2.93
CA ASP A 52 8.49 9.94 4.26
C ASP A 52 8.31 11.23 5.09
N SER A 53 8.91 12.33 4.63
CA SER A 53 8.91 13.63 5.30
C SER A 53 7.63 14.43 4.99
N ASP A 54 6.53 14.04 5.61
CA ASP A 54 5.33 14.88 5.73
C ASP A 54 5.35 15.57 7.10
N ASP A 55 6.36 16.42 7.34
CA ASP A 55 6.56 17.16 8.60
C ASP A 55 5.63 18.39 8.72
N GLY A 56 4.53 18.43 7.95
CA GLY A 56 3.60 19.56 7.92
C GLY A 56 2.12 19.20 7.83
N ASP A 57 1.71 17.99 8.27
CA ASP A 57 0.29 17.59 8.35
C ASP A 57 -0.19 17.56 9.82
N ASP A 58 -1.24 18.32 10.12
CA ASP A 58 -1.92 18.32 11.45
C ASP A 58 -2.82 17.08 11.67
N GLY A 59 -2.71 16.06 10.82
CA GLY A 59 -3.48 14.82 10.93
C GLY A 59 -2.63 13.62 11.41
N PRO A 60 -3.25 12.60 12.02
CA PRO A 60 -2.51 11.42 12.48
C PRO A 60 -1.73 10.75 11.31
N LYS A 61 -0.56 10.17 11.52
CA LYS A 61 0.19 9.56 10.40
C LYS A 61 -0.45 8.24 9.94
N PRO A 62 -0.21 7.74 8.70
CA PRO A 62 -0.72 6.42 8.28
C PRO A 62 -0.35 5.28 9.25
N SER A 63 0.82 5.36 9.86
CA SER A 63 1.30 4.45 10.91
C SER A 63 0.42 4.45 12.17
N GLU A 64 -0.20 5.58 12.52
CA GLU A 64 -1.13 5.71 13.66
C GLU A 64 -2.53 5.16 13.31
N LEU A 65 -2.81 4.98 12.02
CA LEU A 65 -4.04 4.37 11.52
C LEU A 65 -3.89 2.88 11.18
N PHE A 66 -2.69 2.34 11.35
CA PHE A 66 -2.36 0.96 11.09
C PHE A 66 -2.25 0.17 12.40
N GLY A 67 -2.70 -1.08 12.37
CA GLY A 67 -2.61 -1.94 13.54
C GLY A 67 -2.64 -3.41 13.17
N ARG A 68 -2.12 -4.23 14.09
CA ARG A 68 -2.03 -5.68 13.94
C ARG A 68 -2.69 -6.35 15.14
N TYR A 69 -3.39 -7.44 14.90
CA TYR A 69 -4.04 -8.22 15.93
C TYR A 69 -3.84 -9.71 15.66
N THR A 70 -3.59 -10.48 16.72
CA THR A 70 -3.47 -11.94 16.64
C THR A 70 -4.49 -12.57 17.58
N TRP A 71 -5.29 -13.47 17.04
CA TRP A 71 -6.26 -14.25 17.79
C TRP A 71 -5.89 -15.72 17.74
N LYS A 72 -5.58 -16.27 18.91
CA LYS A 72 -5.39 -17.70 19.11
C LYS A 72 -6.70 -18.31 19.60
N ILE A 73 -7.21 -19.29 18.86
CA ILE A 73 -8.40 -20.07 19.22
C ILE A 73 -7.91 -21.43 19.69
N GLU A 74 -8.12 -21.72 20.96
CA GLU A 74 -7.68 -22.98 21.56
C GLU A 74 -8.73 -24.07 21.43
N LYS A 75 -8.28 -25.32 21.33
CA LYS A 75 -9.13 -26.51 21.18
C LYS A 75 -10.10 -26.39 20.00
N PHE A 76 -9.62 -25.89 18.86
CA PHE A 76 -10.43 -25.53 17.70
C PHE A 76 -11.28 -26.70 17.19
N SER A 77 -10.73 -27.92 17.15
CA SER A 77 -11.46 -29.12 16.72
C SER A 77 -12.67 -29.47 17.61
N GLN A 78 -12.68 -29.02 18.86
CA GLN A 78 -13.73 -29.32 19.84
C GLN A 78 -14.86 -28.28 19.84
N ILE A 79 -14.73 -27.22 19.04
CA ILE A 79 -15.70 -26.12 19.04
C ILE A 79 -16.92 -26.47 18.18
N ASN A 80 -18.05 -26.66 18.86
CA ASN A 80 -19.37 -26.87 18.24
C ASN A 80 -20.22 -25.60 18.17
N LYS A 81 -19.64 -24.42 18.41
CA LYS A 81 -20.35 -23.15 18.33
C LYS A 81 -20.53 -22.74 16.87
N ARG A 82 -21.70 -22.20 16.54
CA ARG A 82 -22.00 -21.66 15.20
C ARG A 82 -21.03 -20.55 14.81
N GLU A 83 -20.76 -19.64 15.74
CA GLU A 83 -19.84 -18.52 15.53
C GLU A 83 -18.95 -18.29 16.74
N LEU A 84 -17.78 -17.70 16.49
CA LEU A 84 -16.85 -17.25 17.52
C LEU A 84 -16.44 -15.80 17.24
N ARG A 85 -16.25 -15.03 18.31
CA ARG A 85 -15.80 -13.64 18.24
C ARG A 85 -14.51 -13.48 19.02
N SER A 86 -13.56 -12.76 18.45
CA SER A 86 -12.36 -12.34 19.19
C SER A 86 -12.71 -11.29 20.24
N SER A 87 -11.80 -11.08 21.17
CA SER A 87 -11.80 -9.86 21.97
C SER A 87 -11.71 -8.63 21.05
N PRO A 88 -12.36 -7.51 21.39
CA PRO A 88 -12.21 -6.26 20.65
C PRO A 88 -10.78 -5.73 20.72
N PHE A 89 -10.30 -5.15 19.64
CA PHE A 89 -8.98 -4.50 19.54
C PHE A 89 -9.11 -3.15 18.83
N GLU A 90 -8.20 -2.22 19.09
CA GLU A 90 -8.30 -0.85 18.59
C GLU A 90 -7.28 -0.56 17.48
N VAL A 91 -7.74 -0.02 16.36
CA VAL A 91 -6.90 0.41 15.23
C VAL A 91 -7.49 1.68 14.62
N GLY A 92 -6.64 2.70 14.46
CA GLY A 92 -7.02 3.98 13.85
C GLY A 92 -8.15 4.71 14.58
N GLY A 93 -8.27 4.52 15.90
CA GLY A 93 -9.33 5.10 16.73
C GLY A 93 -10.67 4.35 16.68
N TYR A 94 -10.72 3.18 16.04
CA TYR A 94 -11.93 2.36 15.96
C TYR A 94 -11.70 1.01 16.64
N LYS A 95 -12.75 0.48 17.26
CA LYS A 95 -12.75 -0.84 17.88
C LYS A 95 -13.24 -1.87 16.86
N TRP A 96 -12.44 -2.91 16.66
CA TRP A 96 -12.66 -3.99 15.72
C TRP A 96 -12.73 -5.31 16.47
N TYR A 97 -13.34 -6.33 15.87
CA TYR A 97 -13.20 -7.72 16.29
C TYR A 97 -13.24 -8.64 15.07
N ILE A 98 -12.67 -9.83 15.21
CA ILE A 98 -12.75 -10.88 14.19
C ILE A 98 -13.94 -11.78 14.53
N LEU A 99 -14.81 -12.01 13.55
CA LEU A 99 -15.92 -12.95 13.61
C LEU A 99 -15.61 -14.14 12.70
N ILE A 100 -15.79 -15.36 13.21
CA ILE A 100 -15.62 -16.57 12.40
C ILE A 100 -16.81 -17.50 12.53
N TYR A 101 -17.08 -18.22 11.45
CA TYR A 101 -17.98 -19.36 11.44
C TYR A 101 -17.14 -20.62 11.20
N PRO A 102 -16.82 -21.40 12.25
CA PRO A 102 -15.91 -22.53 12.14
C PRO A 102 -16.39 -23.64 11.19
N GLN A 103 -17.71 -23.75 10.96
CA GLN A 103 -18.30 -24.75 10.06
C GLN A 103 -18.97 -24.14 8.81
N GLY A 104 -18.86 -22.82 8.66
CA GLY A 104 -19.46 -22.06 7.57
C GLY A 104 -20.60 -21.14 8.02
N CYS A 105 -20.72 -19.99 7.34
CA CYS A 105 -21.82 -19.05 7.52
C CYS A 105 -23.03 -19.46 6.67
N ASP A 106 -22.95 -19.23 5.36
CA ASP A 106 -23.98 -19.60 4.37
C ASP A 106 -23.58 -20.85 3.57
N VAL A 107 -22.28 -21.14 3.55
CA VAL A 107 -21.68 -22.23 2.79
C VAL A 107 -21.04 -23.18 3.79
N CYS A 108 -21.57 -24.40 3.86
CA CYS A 108 -21.02 -25.43 4.74
C CYS A 108 -19.60 -25.84 4.32
N ASN A 109 -18.89 -26.48 5.24
CA ASN A 109 -17.55 -27.06 5.02
C ASN A 109 -16.46 -26.05 4.66
N HIS A 110 -16.70 -24.76 4.95
CA HIS A 110 -15.71 -23.70 4.81
C HIS A 110 -15.60 -22.93 6.12
N LEU A 111 -14.38 -22.58 6.50
CA LEU A 111 -14.12 -21.53 7.47
C LEU A 111 -14.51 -20.20 6.82
N SER A 112 -15.43 -19.46 7.46
CA SER A 112 -15.74 -18.07 7.10
C SER A 112 -15.08 -17.10 8.08
N LEU A 113 -14.52 -16.00 7.57
CA LEU A 113 -13.80 -15.00 8.38
C LEU A 113 -14.29 -13.59 8.02
N PHE A 114 -14.57 -12.77 9.03
CA PHE A 114 -15.00 -11.38 8.88
C PHE A 114 -14.26 -10.47 9.85
N LEU A 115 -13.95 -9.26 9.40
CA LEU A 115 -13.60 -8.14 10.26
C LEU A 115 -14.86 -7.33 10.53
N CYS A 116 -15.12 -7.03 11.80
CA CYS A 116 -16.33 -6.34 12.24
C CYS A 116 -16.00 -5.10 13.06
N VAL A 117 -16.81 -4.05 12.93
CA VAL A 117 -16.77 -2.88 13.81
C VAL A 117 -17.50 -3.21 15.12
N ALA A 118 -16.79 -3.06 16.24
CA ALA A 118 -17.37 -3.26 17.57
C ALA A 118 -18.34 -2.13 17.92
N ASN A 119 -19.35 -2.43 18.76
CA ASN A 119 -20.37 -1.49 19.18
C ASN A 119 -21.11 -0.80 18.02
N HIS A 120 -21.29 -1.48 16.88
CA HIS A 120 -21.90 -0.90 15.69
C HIS A 120 -23.32 -0.34 15.94
N ASP A 121 -24.06 -0.92 16.90
CA ASP A 121 -25.37 -0.44 17.34
C ASP A 121 -25.36 1.02 17.83
N LYS A 122 -24.25 1.42 18.45
CA LYS A 122 -24.02 2.76 19.03
C LYS A 122 -23.48 3.77 18.01
N LEU A 123 -23.21 3.34 16.78
CA LEU A 123 -22.75 4.25 15.73
C LEU A 123 -23.86 5.22 15.34
N LEU A 124 -23.49 6.49 15.21
CA LEU A 124 -24.38 7.54 14.77
C LEU A 124 -24.75 7.34 13.29
N PRO A 125 -25.96 7.77 12.87
CA PRO A 125 -26.31 7.84 11.45
C PRO A 125 -25.26 8.65 10.68
N GLY A 126 -24.87 8.15 9.49
CA GLY A 126 -23.85 8.79 8.66
C GLY A 126 -22.41 8.37 8.96
N TRP A 127 -22.15 7.56 9.99
CA TRP A 127 -20.83 6.99 10.23
C TRP A 127 -20.43 6.06 9.08
N SER A 128 -19.28 6.33 8.47
CA SER A 128 -18.65 5.43 7.50
C SER A 128 -17.15 5.71 7.39
N HIS A 129 -16.35 4.65 7.23
CA HIS A 129 -14.90 4.76 7.00
C HIS A 129 -14.39 3.65 6.10
N PHE A 130 -13.43 3.98 5.25
CA PHE A 130 -12.67 2.97 4.54
C PHE A 130 -11.65 2.32 5.48
N ALA A 131 -11.54 1.00 5.38
CA ALA A 131 -10.40 0.27 5.88
C ALA A 131 -9.94 -0.76 4.85
N GLN A 132 -8.63 -0.83 4.66
CA GLN A 132 -7.98 -1.93 3.96
C GLN A 132 -7.43 -2.88 5.01
N PHE A 133 -7.70 -4.16 4.85
CA PHE A 133 -7.24 -5.14 5.82
C PHE A 133 -6.85 -6.46 5.16
N THR A 134 -5.92 -7.13 5.84
CA THR A 134 -5.43 -8.46 5.52
C THR A 134 -5.78 -9.39 6.66
N ILE A 135 -6.49 -10.48 6.38
CA ILE A 135 -6.66 -11.58 7.33
C ILE A 135 -5.80 -12.75 6.87
N ALA A 136 -5.07 -13.33 7.82
CA ALA A 136 -4.26 -14.52 7.61
C ALA A 136 -4.66 -15.64 8.56
N VAL A 137 -4.79 -16.85 8.03
CA VAL A 137 -4.82 -18.08 8.83
C VAL A 137 -3.43 -18.68 8.76
N VAL A 138 -2.78 -18.76 9.92
CA VAL A 138 -1.38 -19.14 10.03
C VAL A 138 -1.26 -20.66 9.92
N ASN A 139 -0.38 -21.11 9.03
CA ASN A 139 -0.02 -22.52 8.93
C ASN A 139 1.19 -22.82 9.83
N LYS A 140 1.35 -24.07 10.26
CA LYS A 140 2.57 -24.56 10.94
C LYS A 140 3.84 -24.20 10.18
N GLU A 141 3.78 -24.24 8.86
CA GLU A 141 4.81 -23.71 7.98
C GLU A 141 4.44 -22.28 7.55
N PRO A 142 5.13 -21.23 8.02
CA PRO A 142 4.73 -19.85 7.77
C PRO A 142 4.52 -19.48 6.29
N LYS A 143 5.31 -20.09 5.40
CA LYS A 143 5.24 -19.91 3.93
C LYS A 143 3.95 -20.44 3.30
N LYS A 144 3.27 -21.39 3.96
CA LYS A 144 1.99 -21.97 3.52
C LYS A 144 0.77 -21.26 4.13
N SER A 145 0.98 -20.23 4.95
CA SER A 145 -0.11 -19.44 5.53
C SER A 145 -0.98 -18.84 4.43
N LYS A 146 -2.29 -18.82 4.66
CA LYS A 146 -3.25 -18.26 3.72
C LYS A 146 -3.54 -16.81 4.10
N TYR A 147 -3.41 -15.91 3.13
CA TYR A 147 -3.67 -14.48 3.28
C TYR A 147 -4.82 -14.09 2.35
N SER A 148 -5.67 -13.18 2.79
CA SER A 148 -6.64 -12.52 1.92
C SER A 148 -6.73 -11.05 2.29
N ASP A 149 -6.72 -10.22 1.26
CA ASP A 149 -6.65 -8.76 1.34
C ASP A 149 -7.93 -8.18 0.75
N THR A 150 -8.49 -7.15 1.38
CA THR A 150 -9.65 -6.44 0.83
C THR A 150 -9.68 -4.99 1.30
N LEU A 151 -10.40 -4.16 0.54
CA LEU A 151 -10.70 -2.78 0.86
C LEU A 151 -12.21 -2.66 1.08
N HIS A 152 -12.66 -2.05 2.16
CA HIS A 152 -14.11 -1.92 2.37
C HIS A 152 -14.48 -0.61 3.06
N ARG A 153 -15.64 -0.06 2.68
CA ARG A 153 -16.28 1.05 3.36
C ARG A 153 -17.22 0.50 4.43
N PHE A 154 -16.76 0.47 5.66
CA PHE A 154 -17.59 0.09 6.80
C PHE A 154 -18.58 1.20 7.10
N TRP A 155 -19.84 0.84 7.38
CA TRP A 155 -20.89 1.77 7.80
C TRP A 155 -21.91 1.03 8.66
N LYS A 156 -22.90 1.74 9.20
CA LYS A 156 -23.84 1.15 10.18
C LYS A 156 -24.56 -0.12 9.68
N LYS A 157 -24.93 -0.18 8.39
CA LYS A 157 -25.64 -1.35 7.82
C LYS A 157 -24.68 -2.48 7.41
N GLU A 158 -23.50 -2.14 6.90
CA GLU A 158 -22.43 -3.12 6.59
C GLU A 158 -21.26 -2.85 7.53
N HIS A 159 -21.42 -3.29 8.77
CA HIS A 159 -20.42 -3.13 9.83
C HIS A 159 -19.41 -4.28 9.85
N ASP A 160 -19.67 -5.34 9.06
CA ASP A 160 -18.82 -6.49 8.87
C ASP A 160 -18.49 -6.69 7.38
N TRP A 161 -17.27 -7.16 7.13
CA TRP A 161 -16.84 -7.53 5.79
C TRP A 161 -15.78 -8.63 5.84
N GLY A 162 -15.79 -9.53 4.85
CA GLY A 162 -14.87 -10.65 4.81
C GLY A 162 -15.27 -11.72 3.80
N TRP A 163 -14.90 -12.96 4.10
CA TRP A 163 -14.97 -14.07 3.16
C TRP A 163 -15.84 -15.20 3.73
N LYS A 164 -16.97 -15.45 3.06
CA LYS A 164 -17.84 -16.60 3.35
C LYS A 164 -17.14 -17.94 3.07
N LYS A 165 -16.31 -18.00 2.03
CA LYS A 165 -15.53 -19.18 1.63
C LYS A 165 -14.03 -18.92 1.80
N PHE A 166 -13.58 -18.56 3.01
CA PHE A 166 -12.17 -18.25 3.24
C PHE A 166 -11.28 -19.48 3.02
N MET A 167 -11.59 -20.63 3.61
CA MET A 167 -10.81 -21.86 3.45
C MET A 167 -11.69 -23.09 3.66
N GLU A 168 -11.53 -24.13 2.84
CA GLU A 168 -12.18 -25.43 3.08
C GLU A 168 -11.71 -26.03 4.40
N LEU A 169 -12.63 -26.62 5.18
CA LEU A 169 -12.28 -27.16 6.50
C LEU A 169 -11.28 -28.31 6.44
N SER A 170 -11.35 -29.15 5.41
CA SER A 170 -10.35 -30.20 5.18
C SER A 170 -8.93 -29.62 5.13
N LYS A 171 -8.75 -28.47 4.46
CA LYS A 171 -7.48 -27.75 4.39
C LYS A 171 -7.11 -27.09 5.70
N VAL A 172 -8.08 -26.59 6.47
CA VAL A 172 -7.81 -26.01 7.81
C VAL A 172 -7.17 -27.06 8.72
N TYR A 173 -7.72 -28.27 8.75
CA TYR A 173 -7.14 -29.36 9.55
C TYR A 173 -5.82 -29.90 8.97
N ASP A 174 -5.56 -29.67 7.68
CA ASP A 174 -4.28 -29.96 7.02
C ASP A 174 -3.22 -28.88 7.26
N GLY A 175 -2.75 -28.79 8.52
CA GLY A 175 -1.57 -28.02 8.90
C GLY A 175 -1.79 -26.59 9.37
N PHE A 176 -3.04 -26.08 9.40
CA PHE A 176 -3.35 -24.77 10.01
C PHE A 176 -3.79 -24.87 11.48
N VAL A 177 -4.30 -26.04 11.88
CA VAL A 177 -4.49 -26.37 13.30
C VAL A 177 -3.17 -26.94 13.84
N ASP A 178 -2.60 -26.29 14.85
CA ASP A 178 -1.32 -26.67 15.46
C ASP A 178 -1.38 -28.02 16.20
N THR A 179 -0.23 -28.52 16.70
CA THR A 179 -0.17 -29.79 17.44
C THR A 179 -0.90 -29.75 18.79
N SER A 180 -1.23 -28.57 19.30
CA SER A 180 -2.00 -28.33 20.51
C SER A 180 -3.47 -27.99 20.21
N ASP A 181 -3.94 -28.29 19.00
CA ASP A 181 -5.30 -28.01 18.54
C ASP A 181 -5.68 -26.51 18.57
N ASN A 182 -4.72 -25.63 18.29
CA ASN A 182 -5.00 -24.20 18.17
C ASN A 182 -5.03 -23.74 16.72
N LEU A 183 -5.95 -22.83 16.43
CA LEU A 183 -5.99 -22.08 15.18
C LEU A 183 -5.55 -20.64 15.45
N ILE A 184 -4.58 -20.14 14.68
CA ILE A 184 -4.07 -18.78 14.83
C ILE A 184 -4.53 -17.94 13.63
N ILE A 185 -5.28 -16.88 13.93
CA ILE A 185 -5.74 -15.90 12.95
C ILE A 185 -5.04 -14.58 13.23
N LYS A 186 -4.52 -13.95 12.19
CA LYS A 186 -3.88 -12.63 12.28
C LYS A 186 -4.61 -11.65 11.40
N ALA A 187 -4.78 -10.42 11.87
CA ALA A 187 -5.35 -9.32 11.12
C ALA A 187 -4.36 -8.15 11.08
N GLN A 188 -4.21 -7.56 9.91
CA GLN A 188 -3.57 -6.26 9.71
C GLN A 188 -4.66 -5.32 9.19
N VAL A 189 -4.84 -4.18 9.83
CA VAL A 189 -5.90 -3.22 9.49
C VAL A 189 -5.27 -1.86 9.29
N GLN A 190 -5.58 -1.22 8.16
CA GLN A 190 -5.25 0.16 7.83
C GLN A 190 -6.55 0.93 7.66
N VAL A 191 -6.83 1.86 8.56
CA VAL A 191 -7.92 2.81 8.35
C VAL A 191 -7.47 3.86 7.35
N ILE A 192 -8.31 4.16 6.36
CA ILE A 192 -8.02 5.11 5.29
C ILE A 192 -8.80 6.40 5.53
N ARG A 193 -8.10 7.52 5.45
CA ARG A 193 -8.73 8.84 5.52
C ARG A 193 -9.27 9.26 4.17
N GLU A 194 -10.51 9.71 4.17
CA GLU A 194 -11.07 10.49 3.08
C GLU A 194 -10.67 11.96 3.29
N LYS A 195 -9.54 12.37 2.70
CA LYS A 195 -9.16 13.79 2.59
C LYS A 195 -9.32 14.23 1.13
N SER A 196 -10.23 15.16 0.85
CA SER A 196 -10.41 15.75 -0.49
C SER A 196 -9.12 16.37 -1.02
N GLU A 197 -8.37 17.03 -0.12
CA GLU A 197 -7.15 17.76 -0.46
C GLU A 197 -5.91 16.85 -0.62
N ARG A 198 -5.97 15.60 -0.13
CA ARG A 198 -4.84 14.66 -0.16
C ARG A 198 -5.33 13.22 -0.34
N PRO A 199 -5.87 12.84 -1.51
CA PRO A 199 -6.58 11.57 -1.66
C PRO A 199 -5.67 10.33 -1.73
N PHE A 200 -4.35 10.48 -1.61
CA PHE A 200 -3.40 9.47 -2.07
C PHE A 200 -2.40 8.92 -1.04
N ARG A 201 -2.40 9.36 0.23
CA ARG A 201 -1.48 8.85 1.27
C ARG A 201 -2.26 8.01 2.29
N CYS A 202 -2.48 6.74 1.96
CA CYS A 202 -3.46 5.93 2.68
C CYS A 202 -2.89 4.72 3.42
N LEU A 203 -1.64 4.30 3.12
CA LEU A 203 -1.05 3.08 3.69
C LEU A 203 0.18 3.36 4.55
N ASP A 204 0.32 2.60 5.63
CA ASP A 204 1.57 2.43 6.37
C ASP A 204 2.69 1.88 5.49
N CYS A 205 3.94 2.30 5.74
CA CYS A 205 5.08 2.02 4.88
C CYS A 205 5.42 0.52 4.81
N GLN A 206 5.30 -0.20 5.93
CA GLN A 206 5.60 -1.64 5.96
C GLN A 206 4.46 -2.42 5.31
N TYR A 207 3.21 -2.05 5.63
CA TYR A 207 2.05 -2.70 5.04
C TYR A 207 2.01 -2.52 3.52
N ARG A 208 2.32 -1.31 3.04
CA ARG A 208 2.50 -1.02 1.62
C ARG A 208 3.53 -1.95 0.98
N ARG A 209 4.74 -2.09 1.56
CA ARG A 209 5.79 -2.98 1.01
C ARG A 209 5.31 -4.42 0.91
N GLU A 210 4.57 -4.90 1.90
CA GLU A 210 4.00 -6.26 1.90
C GLU A 210 3.00 -6.46 0.75
N LEU A 211 2.16 -5.47 0.47
CA LEU A 211 1.16 -5.51 -0.60
C LEU A 211 1.76 -5.31 -1.99
N VAL A 212 2.73 -4.41 -2.16
CA VAL A 212 3.44 -4.20 -3.44
C VAL A 212 4.08 -5.50 -3.92
N ARG A 213 4.70 -6.28 -3.03
CA ARG A 213 5.28 -7.59 -3.38
C ARG A 213 4.27 -8.58 -3.98
N VAL A 214 2.98 -8.40 -3.70
CA VAL A 214 1.91 -9.29 -4.18
C VAL A 214 1.22 -8.71 -5.41
N TYR A 215 1.00 -7.39 -5.43
CA TYR A 215 0.12 -6.72 -6.40
C TYR A 215 0.82 -5.81 -7.40
N LEU A 216 2.16 -5.71 -7.39
CA LEU A 216 2.91 -4.81 -8.29
C LEU A 216 2.52 -5.02 -9.75
N THR A 217 2.52 -6.27 -10.23
CA THR A 217 2.16 -6.58 -11.62
C THR A 217 0.72 -6.17 -11.94
N ASN A 218 -0.22 -6.34 -11.01
CA ASN A 218 -1.60 -5.90 -11.20
C ASN A 218 -1.69 -4.37 -11.31
N VAL A 219 -0.98 -3.64 -10.43
CA VAL A 219 -0.92 -2.18 -10.44
C VAL A 219 -0.32 -1.67 -11.75
N GLU A 220 0.79 -2.27 -12.21
CA GLU A 220 1.42 -1.92 -13.48
C GLU A 220 0.48 -2.16 -14.67
N GLN A 221 -0.24 -3.29 -14.69
CA GLN A 221 -1.21 -3.60 -15.73
C GLN A 221 -2.38 -2.60 -15.76
N ILE A 222 -2.88 -2.18 -14.60
CA ILE A 222 -3.94 -1.16 -14.48
C ILE A 222 -3.46 0.17 -15.08
N CYS A 223 -2.29 0.66 -14.63
CA CYS A 223 -1.72 1.92 -15.12
C CYS A 223 -1.41 1.85 -16.62
N ARG A 224 -0.82 0.74 -17.09
CA ARG A 224 -0.49 0.54 -18.50
C ARG A 224 -1.74 0.56 -19.38
N ARG A 225 -2.80 -0.17 -18.99
CA ARG A 225 -4.06 -0.22 -19.75
C ARG A 225 -4.68 1.17 -19.87
N PHE A 226 -4.66 1.95 -18.79
CA PHE A 226 -5.14 3.33 -18.82
C PHE A 226 -4.37 4.18 -19.84
N VAL A 227 -3.04 4.14 -19.79
CA VAL A 227 -2.19 4.92 -20.70
C VAL A 227 -2.37 4.47 -22.15
N GLU A 228 -2.40 3.16 -22.41
CA GLU A 228 -2.64 2.59 -23.74
C GLU A 228 -4.01 3.02 -24.30
N GLU A 229 -5.07 3.01 -23.49
CA GLU A 229 -6.41 3.46 -23.91
C GLU A 229 -6.41 4.94 -24.29
N ARG A 230 -5.77 5.80 -23.47
CA ARG A 230 -5.69 7.24 -23.73
C ARG A 230 -4.84 7.55 -24.96
N ARG A 231 -3.71 6.86 -25.13
CA ARG A 231 -2.85 6.97 -26.30
C ARG A 231 -3.54 6.49 -27.58
N SER A 232 -4.30 5.41 -27.53
CA SER A 232 -5.06 4.93 -28.69
C SER A 232 -6.08 5.96 -29.17
N LYS A 233 -6.79 6.63 -28.24
CA LYS A 233 -7.73 7.72 -28.59
C LYS A 233 -7.00 8.90 -29.22
N LEU A 234 -5.82 9.25 -28.71
CA LEU A 234 -4.99 10.32 -29.25
C LEU A 234 -4.43 9.96 -30.65
N GLY A 235 -3.95 8.73 -30.84
CA GLY A 235 -3.47 8.24 -32.13
C GLY A 235 -4.55 8.32 -33.21
N LYS A 236 -5.79 7.89 -32.89
CA LYS A 236 -6.94 8.03 -33.81
C LYS A 236 -7.24 9.48 -34.18
N LEU A 237 -7.04 10.42 -33.26
CA LEU A 237 -7.22 11.85 -33.54
C LEU A 237 -6.13 12.37 -34.49
N ILE A 238 -4.89 11.93 -34.32
CA ILE A 238 -3.75 12.33 -35.16
C ILE A 238 -3.86 11.70 -36.57
N GLU A 239 -4.31 10.45 -36.67
CA GLU A 239 -4.53 9.75 -37.94
C GLU A 239 -5.64 10.37 -38.79
N ASP A 240 -6.68 10.94 -38.16
CA ASP A 240 -7.72 11.72 -38.84
C ASP A 240 -7.15 13.05 -39.31
N LYS A 241 -6.57 13.05 -40.53
CA LYS A 241 -5.92 14.22 -41.12
C LYS A 241 -6.81 15.46 -41.14
N ALA A 242 -8.13 15.30 -41.34
CA ALA A 242 -9.04 16.44 -41.41
C ALA A 242 -9.22 17.07 -40.03
N ARG A 243 -9.50 16.26 -39.00
CA ARG A 243 -9.65 16.74 -37.62
C ARG A 243 -8.34 17.26 -37.05
N TRP A 244 -7.23 16.55 -37.29
CA TRP A 244 -5.91 16.95 -36.83
C TRP A 244 -5.47 18.27 -37.45
N SER A 245 -5.62 18.44 -38.78
CA SER A 245 -5.27 19.70 -39.45
C SER A 245 -6.16 20.86 -39.00
N SER A 246 -7.44 20.61 -38.75
CA SER A 246 -8.36 21.61 -38.21
C SER A 246 -7.95 22.04 -36.79
N PHE A 247 -7.64 21.08 -35.91
CA PHE A 247 -7.15 21.37 -34.55
C PHE A 247 -5.80 22.09 -34.57
N PHE A 248 -4.87 21.67 -35.44
CA PHE A 248 -3.57 22.30 -35.62
C PHE A 248 -3.71 23.76 -36.05
N SER A 249 -4.60 24.04 -37.01
CA SER A 249 -4.87 25.41 -37.49
C SER A 249 -5.48 26.26 -36.38
N PHE A 250 -6.51 25.73 -35.69
CA PHE A 250 -7.11 26.37 -34.53
C PHE A 250 -6.07 26.72 -33.46
N TRP A 251 -5.21 25.76 -33.09
CA TRP A 251 -4.18 25.98 -32.07
C TRP A 251 -3.12 26.98 -32.55
N ARG A 252 -2.76 27.00 -33.84
CA ARG A 252 -1.80 27.98 -34.37
C ARG A 252 -2.34 29.41 -34.32
N GLU A 253 -3.61 29.59 -34.68
CA GLU A 253 -4.27 30.90 -34.82
C GLU A 253 -4.64 31.56 -33.49
N ILE A 254 -4.84 30.78 -32.43
CA ILE A 254 -5.24 31.33 -31.13
C ILE A 254 -4.09 32.11 -30.47
N ASP A 255 -4.41 33.19 -29.76
CA ASP A 255 -3.43 34.07 -29.13
C ASP A 255 -2.73 33.42 -27.94
N GLN A 256 -1.57 33.97 -27.56
CA GLN A 256 -0.73 33.39 -26.50
C GLN A 256 -1.40 33.38 -25.12
N THR A 257 -2.31 34.32 -24.84
CA THR A 257 -3.05 34.38 -23.57
C THR A 257 -4.05 33.23 -23.49
N SER A 258 -4.78 33.00 -24.58
CA SER A 258 -5.71 31.88 -24.69
C SER A 258 -5.00 30.53 -24.67
N LYS A 259 -3.87 30.37 -25.37
CA LYS A 259 -3.03 29.15 -25.28
C LYS A 259 -2.65 28.83 -23.84
N ARG A 260 -2.13 29.85 -23.15
CA ARG A 260 -1.74 29.77 -21.74
C ARG A 260 -2.91 29.34 -20.86
N HIS A 261 -4.11 29.86 -21.10
CA HIS A 261 -5.30 29.49 -20.33
C HIS A 261 -5.76 28.05 -20.62
N MET A 262 -5.71 27.61 -21.88
CA MET A 262 -6.12 26.26 -22.28
C MET A 262 -5.10 25.17 -21.91
N SER A 263 -3.83 25.54 -21.69
CA SER A 263 -2.75 24.61 -21.33
C SER A 263 -2.56 24.41 -19.83
N ARG A 264 -3.48 24.94 -19.00
CA ARG A 264 -3.45 24.80 -17.54
C ARG A 264 -4.80 24.34 -17.01
N GLU A 265 -4.77 23.57 -15.94
CA GLU A 265 -5.97 23.14 -15.22
C GLU A 265 -5.70 23.06 -13.73
N LYS A 266 -6.71 23.29 -12.89
CA LYS A 266 -6.54 23.19 -11.44
C LYS A 266 -6.19 21.76 -11.03
N THR A 267 -5.26 21.65 -10.07
CA THR A 267 -4.80 20.35 -9.56
C THR A 267 -5.97 19.54 -9.02
N ASP A 268 -6.85 20.13 -8.20
CA ASP A 268 -7.98 19.41 -7.61
C ASP A 268 -8.95 18.84 -8.65
N VAL A 269 -9.17 19.54 -9.77
CA VAL A 269 -10.02 19.09 -10.88
C VAL A 269 -9.44 17.84 -11.53
N ILE A 270 -8.14 17.84 -11.84
CA ILE A 270 -7.46 16.69 -12.42
C ILE A 270 -7.41 15.53 -11.42
N LEU A 271 -7.06 15.80 -10.16
CA LEU A 271 -6.98 14.77 -9.13
C LEU A 271 -8.34 14.11 -8.89
N LYS A 272 -9.45 14.86 -8.91
CA LYS A 272 -10.81 14.30 -8.82
C LYS A 272 -11.10 13.30 -9.95
N VAL A 273 -10.68 13.60 -11.18
CA VAL A 273 -10.85 12.69 -12.33
C VAL A 273 -10.00 11.43 -12.15
N VAL A 274 -8.77 11.59 -11.68
CA VAL A 274 -7.84 10.48 -11.40
C VAL A 274 -8.39 9.57 -10.30
N VAL A 275 -8.82 10.13 -9.17
CA VAL A 275 -9.44 9.39 -8.06
C VAL A 275 -10.65 8.61 -8.56
N LYS A 276 -11.55 9.28 -9.29
CA LYS A 276 -12.76 8.65 -9.84
C LYS A 276 -12.44 7.48 -10.77
N HIS A 277 -11.29 7.50 -11.45
CA HIS A 277 -10.90 6.44 -12.37
C HIS A 277 -10.22 5.27 -11.67
N PHE A 278 -9.30 5.53 -10.75
CA PHE A 278 -8.43 4.51 -10.17
C PHE A 278 -8.87 3.99 -8.80
N PHE A 279 -9.65 4.78 -8.06
CA PHE A 279 -10.14 4.36 -6.76
C PHE A 279 -11.43 3.56 -6.90
N ILE A 280 -11.30 2.24 -6.80
CA ILE A 280 -12.39 1.28 -6.92
C ILE A 280 -12.60 0.67 -5.55
N GLU A 281 -13.82 0.80 -5.01
CA GLU A 281 -14.16 0.15 -3.75
C GLU A 281 -13.97 -1.37 -3.88
N LYS A 282 -13.50 -2.03 -2.81
CA LYS A 282 -13.24 -3.48 -2.80
C LYS A 282 -12.05 -3.95 -3.62
N GLU A 283 -11.27 -3.03 -4.20
CA GLU A 283 -10.01 -3.36 -4.89
C GLU A 283 -8.78 -2.86 -4.12
N VAL A 284 -7.93 -3.79 -3.66
CA VAL A 284 -6.71 -3.47 -2.90
C VAL A 284 -5.66 -2.77 -3.78
N THR A 285 -5.64 -3.08 -5.07
CA THR A 285 -4.76 -2.43 -6.05
C THR A 285 -5.01 -0.92 -6.12
N SER A 286 -6.25 -0.48 -5.89
CA SER A 286 -6.58 0.94 -5.90
C SER A 286 -5.77 1.74 -4.88
N THR A 287 -5.62 1.26 -3.64
CA THR A 287 -4.82 1.99 -2.65
C THR A 287 -3.36 2.12 -3.08
N LEU A 288 -2.79 1.08 -3.69
CA LEU A 288 -1.42 1.10 -4.22
C LEU A 288 -1.25 2.03 -5.43
N VAL A 289 -2.24 2.06 -6.33
CA VAL A 289 -2.25 3.00 -7.47
C VAL A 289 -2.29 4.43 -6.97
N MET A 290 -3.19 4.73 -6.03
CA MET A 290 -3.31 6.03 -5.38
C MET A 290 -1.99 6.44 -4.73
N ASP A 291 -1.42 5.56 -3.92
CA ASP A 291 -0.12 5.70 -3.27
C ASP A 291 1.05 5.96 -4.26
N SER A 292 0.98 5.43 -5.48
CA SER A 292 1.97 5.66 -6.54
C SER A 292 1.76 7.02 -7.22
N LEU A 293 0.50 7.39 -7.47
CA LEU A 293 0.13 8.71 -7.98
C LEU A 293 0.54 9.83 -7.02
N HIS A 294 0.46 9.58 -5.71
CA HIS A 294 1.00 10.51 -4.70
C HIS A 294 2.48 10.79 -4.90
N SER A 295 3.29 9.73 -5.00
CA SER A 295 4.73 9.85 -5.18
C SER A 295 5.07 10.58 -6.48
N GLY A 296 4.34 10.28 -7.56
CA GLY A 296 4.45 11.00 -8.82
C GLY A 296 4.13 12.49 -8.68
N LEU A 297 3.03 12.83 -8.02
CA LEU A 297 2.65 14.23 -7.74
C LEU A 297 3.72 14.96 -6.92
N LYS A 298 4.25 14.33 -5.87
CA LYS A 298 5.32 14.90 -5.05
C LYS A 298 6.62 15.11 -5.83
N ALA A 299 6.95 14.18 -6.73
CA ALA A 299 8.09 14.35 -7.63
C ALA A 299 7.91 15.57 -8.55
N LEU A 300 6.71 15.78 -9.10
CA LEU A 300 6.38 16.96 -9.92
C LEU A 300 6.49 18.26 -9.12
N GLU A 301 5.92 18.31 -7.91
CA GLU A 301 6.01 19.48 -7.01
C GLU A 301 7.47 19.78 -6.60
N GLY A 302 8.27 18.74 -6.35
CA GLY A 302 9.69 18.86 -5.97
C GLY A 302 10.56 19.40 -7.10
N GLN A 303 10.31 19.00 -8.35
CA GLN A 303 11.01 19.54 -9.52
C GLN A 303 10.79 21.06 -9.66
N THR A 304 9.57 21.55 -9.42
CA THR A 304 9.27 22.99 -9.51
C THR A 304 9.98 23.82 -8.42
N LYS A 305 10.18 23.24 -7.23
CA LYS A 305 10.95 23.91 -6.14
C LYS A 305 12.45 23.96 -6.45
N ASN A 306 13.00 22.89 -7.02
CA ASN A 306 14.44 22.77 -7.32
C ASN A 306 14.87 23.48 -8.62
N GLN A 307 13.96 23.74 -9.57
CA GLN A 307 14.26 24.59 -10.73
C GLN A 307 14.62 26.03 -10.33
N LYS A 308 14.26 26.48 -9.13
CA LYS A 308 14.75 27.76 -8.56
C LYS A 308 16.17 27.66 -7.96
N ALA A 309 16.76 26.47 -7.85
CA ALA A 309 17.98 26.23 -7.07
C ALA A 309 19.14 25.52 -7.80
N LYS A 310 19.02 25.06 -9.05
CA LYS A 310 20.19 24.46 -9.73
C LYS A 310 20.23 24.65 -11.26
N VAL A 311 20.97 25.68 -11.66
CA VAL A 311 21.92 25.62 -12.77
C VAL A 311 23.10 24.74 -12.30
N LYS A 312 23.51 23.76 -13.13
CA LYS A 312 24.62 22.80 -12.97
C LYS A 312 24.40 21.63 -12.00
N LEU A 313 24.27 20.42 -12.54
CA LEU A 313 25.40 19.49 -12.76
C LEU A 313 24.85 18.23 -13.48
N LEU A 314 25.53 17.82 -14.55
CA LEU A 314 25.23 16.64 -15.35
C LEU A 314 25.63 15.36 -14.60
N ASP A 315 24.70 14.42 -14.52
CA ASP A 315 24.83 13.02 -14.92
C ASP A 315 23.53 12.34 -14.49
N SER A 316 22.64 12.07 -15.45
CA SER A 316 21.40 11.35 -15.17
C SER A 316 21.00 10.57 -16.40
N GLU A 317 20.80 9.28 -16.22
CA GLU A 317 19.97 8.46 -17.13
C GLU A 317 18.78 9.31 -17.57
N GLU A 318 18.55 9.40 -18.89
CA GLU A 318 17.55 10.28 -19.50
C GLU A 318 16.15 10.01 -18.94
N ILE A 319 15.79 10.69 -17.85
CA ILE A 319 14.41 10.78 -17.41
C ILE A 319 13.72 11.60 -18.51
N PRO A 320 12.69 11.06 -19.19
CA PRO A 320 12.00 11.78 -20.24
C PRO A 320 11.51 13.12 -19.70
N ALA A 321 11.77 14.21 -20.44
CA ALA A 321 11.44 15.56 -19.99
C ALA A 321 9.95 15.63 -19.56
N PRO A 322 9.63 16.26 -18.41
CA PRO A 322 8.28 16.25 -17.87
C PRO A 322 7.29 16.91 -18.85
N ILE A 323 6.10 16.32 -18.97
CA ILE A 323 5.02 16.83 -19.84
C ILE A 323 4.25 17.96 -19.13
N VAL A 324 4.20 17.88 -17.80
CA VAL A 324 3.42 18.76 -16.92
C VAL A 324 4.31 19.20 -15.75
N HIS A 325 4.15 20.44 -15.29
CA HIS A 325 4.65 20.90 -13.99
C HIS A 325 3.50 21.45 -13.12
N VAL A 326 3.74 21.61 -11.82
CA VAL A 326 2.75 22.13 -10.88
C VAL A 326 3.12 23.56 -10.48
N GLU A 327 2.32 24.55 -10.87
CA GLU A 327 2.49 25.95 -10.47
C GLU A 327 1.25 26.43 -9.70
N LYS A 328 1.42 26.82 -8.42
CA LYS A 328 0.37 27.45 -7.59
C LYS A 328 -1.00 26.75 -7.73
N ASP A 329 -1.03 25.44 -7.47
CA ASP A 329 -2.21 24.56 -7.56
C ASP A 329 -2.81 24.36 -8.96
N MET A 330 -2.00 24.60 -10.01
CA MET A 330 -2.36 24.28 -11.38
C MET A 330 -1.34 23.32 -12.00
N PHE A 331 -1.85 22.32 -12.72
CA PHE A 331 -1.06 21.59 -13.69
C PHE A 331 -0.91 22.43 -14.94
N VAL A 332 0.31 22.60 -15.41
CA VAL A 332 0.63 23.40 -16.60
C VAL A 332 1.50 22.55 -17.54
N LEU A 333 1.11 22.48 -18.81
CA LEU A 333 1.90 21.81 -19.83
C LEU A 333 3.24 22.55 -20.06
N VAL A 334 4.33 21.80 -20.15
CA VAL A 334 5.71 22.34 -20.13
C VAL A 334 6.12 22.96 -21.47
N ASP A 335 5.51 22.53 -22.57
CA ASP A 335 5.84 22.93 -23.94
C ASP A 335 4.56 23.17 -24.78
N ASP A 336 4.71 23.46 -26.07
CA ASP A 336 3.61 23.57 -27.01
C ASP A 336 2.77 22.29 -27.04
N VAL A 337 1.45 22.48 -26.98
CA VAL A 337 0.49 21.37 -26.87
C VAL A 337 0.61 20.39 -28.02
N LEU A 338 0.88 20.86 -29.25
CA LEU A 338 0.99 19.97 -30.40
C LEU A 338 2.21 19.05 -30.28
N LEU A 339 3.36 19.60 -29.88
CA LEU A 339 4.58 18.83 -29.66
C LEU A 339 4.40 17.79 -28.55
N LEU A 340 3.73 18.16 -27.46
CA LEU A 340 3.46 17.24 -26.36
C LEU A 340 2.49 16.12 -26.77
N LEU A 341 1.46 16.42 -27.56
CA LEU A 341 0.51 15.41 -28.05
C LEU A 341 1.19 14.42 -29.00
N GLU A 342 2.00 14.90 -29.94
CA GLU A 342 2.78 14.05 -30.84
C GLU A 342 3.77 13.18 -30.06
N ARG A 343 4.48 13.77 -29.09
CA ARG A 343 5.39 13.03 -28.21
C ARG A 343 4.67 11.93 -27.42
N VAL A 344 3.54 12.24 -26.79
CA VAL A 344 2.76 11.26 -26.00
C VAL A 344 2.26 10.11 -26.85
N ALA A 345 1.94 10.36 -28.13
CA ALA A 345 1.46 9.33 -29.04
C ALA A 345 2.55 8.31 -29.44
N VAL A 346 3.81 8.74 -29.51
CA VAL A 346 4.92 7.94 -30.08
C VAL A 346 5.89 7.41 -29.01
N GLU A 347 6.02 8.08 -27.87
CA GLU A 347 6.98 7.72 -26.81
C GLU A 347 6.74 6.28 -26.30
N PRO A 348 7.73 5.38 -26.31
CA PRO A 348 7.52 3.99 -25.90
C PRO A 348 7.12 3.88 -24.44
N LEU A 349 6.20 2.97 -24.11
CA LEU A 349 5.94 2.61 -22.72
C LEU A 349 7.09 1.74 -22.20
N PRO A 350 7.36 1.77 -20.87
CA PRO A 350 8.31 0.84 -20.26
C PRO A 350 8.00 -0.60 -20.67
N PRO A 351 9.01 -1.49 -20.82
CA PRO A 351 8.80 -2.87 -21.22
C PRO A 351 7.80 -3.58 -20.28
N LYS A 352 7.05 -4.56 -20.82
CA LYS A 352 6.15 -5.41 -20.02
C LYS A 352 7.00 -6.44 -19.29
N ASP A 353 7.01 -6.42 -17.95
CA ASP A 353 7.53 -7.55 -17.19
C ASP A 353 6.53 -8.72 -17.32
N GLU A 354 6.88 -9.76 -18.07
CA GLU A 354 6.03 -10.94 -18.34
C GLU A 354 5.88 -11.89 -17.13
N LYS A 355 6.12 -11.43 -15.90
CA LYS A 355 5.88 -12.25 -14.71
C LYS A 355 4.38 -12.28 -14.40
N CYS A 356 3.69 -13.23 -15.02
CA CYS A 356 2.30 -13.58 -14.75
C CYS A 356 2.07 -13.78 -13.23
N PRO A 357 1.15 -13.03 -12.59
CA PRO A 357 0.77 -13.34 -11.23
C PRO A 357 -0.16 -14.55 -11.21
N GLN A 358 0.14 -15.51 -10.33
CA GLN A 358 -0.82 -16.55 -9.95
C GLN A 358 -2.09 -15.89 -9.43
N ASN A 359 -3.17 -15.94 -10.21
CA ASN A 359 -4.49 -15.51 -9.79
C ASN A 359 -4.84 -16.19 -8.45
N ARG A 360 -4.82 -15.42 -7.36
CA ARG A 360 -5.51 -15.82 -6.13
C ARG A 360 -6.98 -15.45 -6.29
N THR A 361 -7.80 -16.48 -6.36
CA THR A 361 -9.24 -16.41 -6.57
C THR A 361 -9.91 -15.55 -5.50
N LYS A 362 -10.92 -14.79 -5.94
CA LYS A 362 -11.81 -13.95 -5.12
C LYS A 362 -12.50 -14.72 -3.99
#